data_AF-V5SJC5-F1
#
_entry.id   AF-V5SJC5-F1
#
_cell.length_a   1.000
_cell.length_b   1.000
_cell.length_c   1.000
_cell.angle_alpha   90.00
_cell.angle_beta   90.00
_cell.angle_gamma   90.00
#
_symmetry.space_group_name_H-M   'P 1'
#
loop_
_entity.id
_entity.type
_entity.pdbx_description
1 polymer ?
#
loop_
_entity_poly.entity_id
_entity_poly.type
_entity_poly.pdbx_seq_one_letter_code
_entity_poly.pdbx_strand_id
1 'polypeptide(L)'
;MEIIGARKRDAQSAEVRQIEETKRADKPRQVGAVSGKGGRGKTGGINQAARELGVPPTDLRRSVKIAKLSPEAKAEARKLKLDDNQEALLTAAKKTSPAAQVAALEQRTAPKPQTRRASERQADQDAAALQSAWNGCGEKGRRQFVKSNAEAIAQFLNGDGQ
;
A
#
# COMPACT_ATOMS: atom_id res chain seq x y z
N MET A 1 61.45 1.90 10.16
CA MET A 1 61.59 3.35 10.40
C MET A 1 61.49 4.04 9.05
N GLU A 2 60.29 4.36 8.58
CA GLU A 2 59.46 5.53 8.89
C GLU A 2 59.64 6.71 7.90
N ILE A 3 58.56 6.96 7.15
CA ILE A 3 57.94 8.28 6.86
C ILE A 3 58.75 9.28 6.00
N ILE A 4 58.61 9.21 4.67
CA ILE A 4 58.70 10.39 3.77
C ILE A 4 57.57 10.35 2.73
N GLY A 5 56.32 10.20 3.20
CA GLY A 5 55.12 10.26 2.35
C GLY A 5 54.10 11.33 2.77
N ALA A 6 54.39 12.09 3.83
CA ALA A 6 53.40 12.96 4.47
C ALA A 6 53.34 14.39 3.88
N ARG A 7 54.43 14.95 3.36
CA ARG A 7 54.45 16.39 3.02
C ARG A 7 53.77 16.81 1.72
N LYS A 8 53.45 15.89 0.79
CA LYS A 8 52.77 16.26 -0.48
C LYS A 8 51.24 16.26 -0.41
N ARG A 9 50.62 15.66 0.63
CA ARG A 9 49.15 15.59 0.76
C ARG A 9 48.55 16.82 1.47
N ASP A 10 49.30 17.45 2.37
CA ASP A 10 48.81 18.62 3.11
C ASP A 10 48.78 19.89 2.25
N ALA A 11 49.72 20.01 1.30
CA ALA A 11 49.74 21.13 0.35
C ALA A 11 48.55 21.11 -0.63
N GLN A 12 48.19 19.93 -1.17
CA GLN A 12 47.02 19.79 -2.05
C GLN A 12 45.69 20.02 -1.31
N SER A 13 45.64 19.73 0.00
CA SER A 13 44.44 19.93 0.82
C SER A 13 44.16 21.40 1.15
N ALA A 14 45.20 22.24 1.22
CA ALA A 14 45.04 23.68 1.43
C ALA A 14 44.56 24.40 0.16
N GLU A 15 45.04 23.98 -1.01
CA GLU A 15 44.70 24.59 -2.29
C GLU A 15 43.24 24.27 -2.71
N VAL A 16 42.77 23.04 -2.46
CA VAL A 16 41.36 22.67 -2.70
C VAL A 16 40.39 23.46 -1.81
N ARG A 17 40.78 23.79 -0.57
CA ARG A 17 39.95 24.62 0.33
C ARG A 17 39.77 26.05 -0.18
N GLN A 18 40.81 26.67 -0.75
CA GLN A 18 40.71 28.02 -1.33
C GLN A 18 39.81 28.05 -2.58
N ILE A 19 39.77 26.97 -3.36
CA ILE A 19 38.90 26.86 -4.55
C ILE A 19 37.42 26.68 -4.15
N GLU A 20 37.12 25.98 -3.06
CA GLU A 20 35.74 25.86 -2.57
C GLU A 20 35.21 27.15 -1.93
N GLU A 21 36.07 27.91 -1.27
CA GLU A 21 35.70 29.15 -0.59
C GLU A 21 35.41 30.28 -1.59
N THR A 22 36.22 30.37 -2.66
CA THR A 22 35.98 31.29 -3.79
C THR A 22 34.73 30.92 -4.61
N LYS A 23 34.42 29.64 -4.79
CA LYS A 23 33.18 29.18 -5.46
C LYS A 23 31.90 29.39 -4.65
N ARG A 24 31.98 29.52 -3.32
CA ARG A 24 30.81 29.83 -2.46
C ARG A 24 30.52 31.33 -2.41
N ALA A 25 31.54 32.18 -2.55
CA ALA A 25 31.40 33.63 -2.57
C ALA A 25 30.76 34.17 -3.87
N ASP A 26 30.84 33.41 -4.97
CA ASP A 26 30.39 33.84 -6.30
C ASP A 26 29.02 33.26 -6.73
N LYS A 27 28.20 32.84 -5.75
CA LYS A 27 26.79 32.58 -6.03
C LYS A 27 26.04 33.92 -5.91
N PRO A 28 25.48 34.47 -7.00
CA PRO A 28 24.60 35.62 -6.86
C PRO A 28 23.45 35.24 -5.94
N ARG A 29 23.35 35.91 -4.78
CA ARG A 29 22.08 35.99 -4.05
C ARG A 29 21.07 36.52 -5.05
N GLN A 30 19.96 35.81 -5.23
CA GLN A 30 18.90 36.20 -6.14
C GLN A 30 18.50 37.67 -5.92
N VAL A 31 19.04 38.55 -6.76
CA VAL A 31 18.82 39.99 -6.75
C VAL A 31 17.60 40.25 -7.62
N GLY A 32 16.43 40.17 -6.99
CA GLY A 32 15.17 40.57 -7.62
C GLY A 32 13.97 39.87 -7.01
N ALA A 33 13.02 40.67 -6.51
CA ALA A 33 11.67 40.19 -6.30
C ALA A 33 11.16 39.62 -7.64
N VAL A 34 10.65 38.39 -7.60
CA VAL A 34 9.91 37.78 -8.70
C VAL A 34 8.82 38.78 -9.10
N SER A 35 8.94 39.37 -10.29
CA SER A 35 8.14 40.47 -10.88
C SER A 35 7.08 41.13 -9.99
N GLY A 36 7.07 42.46 -9.89
CA GLY A 36 6.09 43.26 -9.12
C GLY A 36 4.59 43.03 -9.39
N LYS A 37 4.22 42.12 -10.30
CA LYS A 37 2.93 41.43 -10.29
C LYS A 37 3.08 40.12 -9.50
N GLY A 38 2.76 40.16 -8.21
CA GLY A 38 2.47 38.97 -7.42
C GLY A 38 1.28 38.21 -8.04
N GLY A 39 1.56 37.37 -9.03
CA GLY A 39 0.57 36.65 -9.81
C GLY A 39 0.51 35.20 -9.38
N ARG A 40 -0.31 34.91 -8.38
CA ARG A 40 -0.79 33.55 -8.11
C ARG A 40 -1.71 33.15 -9.26
N GLY A 41 -1.15 32.72 -10.40
CA GLY A 41 -1.99 32.45 -11.57
C GLY A 41 -1.27 31.90 -12.78
N LYS A 42 -0.76 30.66 -12.70
CA LYS A 42 -0.80 29.84 -13.92
C LYS A 42 -2.27 29.51 -14.18
N THR A 43 -2.92 30.25 -15.07
CA THR A 43 -4.15 29.80 -15.72
C THR A 43 -3.80 28.58 -16.57
N GLY A 44 -4.52 27.48 -16.38
CA GLY A 44 -4.35 26.25 -17.16
C GLY A 44 -4.19 24.97 -16.34
N GLY A 45 -4.18 23.86 -17.07
CA GLY A 45 -3.99 22.52 -16.53
C GLY A 45 -5.17 22.02 -15.71
N ILE A 46 -4.91 21.04 -14.83
CA ILE A 46 -5.93 20.34 -14.05
C ILE A 46 -6.80 21.30 -13.24
N ASN A 47 -6.24 22.38 -12.69
CA ASN A 47 -7.00 23.32 -11.86
C ASN A 47 -8.01 24.14 -12.66
N GLN A 48 -7.70 24.49 -13.91
CA GLN A 48 -8.64 25.17 -14.79
C GLN A 48 -9.72 24.19 -15.28
N ALA A 49 -9.32 23.02 -15.77
CA ALA A 49 -10.25 21.99 -16.21
C ALA A 49 -11.21 21.55 -15.08
N ALA A 50 -10.72 21.45 -13.84
CA ALA A 50 -11.55 21.15 -12.67
C ALA A 50 -12.62 22.22 -12.42
N ARG A 51 -12.28 23.51 -12.60
CA ARG A 51 -13.24 24.61 -12.48
C ARG A 51 -14.30 24.59 -13.58
N GLU A 52 -13.87 24.35 -14.82
CA GLU A 52 -14.77 24.26 -15.98
C GLU A 52 -15.73 23.07 -15.88
N LEU A 53 -15.25 21.93 -15.37
CA LEU A 53 -16.05 20.71 -15.16
C LEU A 53 -16.83 20.72 -13.84
N GLY A 54 -16.65 21.72 -12.97
CA GLY A 54 -17.30 21.78 -11.67
C GLY A 54 -16.90 20.66 -10.69
N VAL A 55 -15.73 20.02 -10.89
CA VAL A 55 -15.26 18.91 -10.06
C VAL A 55 -14.06 19.32 -9.20
N PRO A 56 -13.83 18.69 -8.04
CA PRO A 56 -12.62 18.92 -7.26
C PRO A 56 -11.34 18.57 -8.06
N PRO A 57 -10.28 19.40 -8.00
CA PRO A 57 -9.02 19.12 -8.69
C PRO A 57 -8.38 17.78 -8.29
N THR A 58 -8.63 17.31 -7.07
CA THR A 58 -8.19 16.01 -6.56
C THR A 58 -8.84 14.85 -7.32
N ASP A 59 -10.13 14.97 -7.62
CA ASP A 59 -10.87 13.91 -8.31
C ASP A 59 -10.49 13.88 -9.77
N LEU A 60 -10.32 15.05 -10.41
CA LEU A 60 -9.80 15.10 -11.77
C LEU A 60 -8.41 14.46 -11.88
N ARG A 61 -7.52 14.67 -10.90
CA ARG A 61 -6.21 13.99 -10.85
C ARG A 61 -6.35 12.47 -10.75
N ARG A 62 -7.29 11.97 -9.94
CA ARG A 62 -7.54 10.53 -9.80
C ARG A 62 -8.12 9.96 -11.09
N SER A 63 -9.10 10.62 -11.70
CA SER A 63 -9.70 10.23 -12.98
C SER A 63 -8.65 10.15 -14.09
N VAL A 64 -7.73 11.12 -14.18
CA VAL A 64 -6.61 11.07 -15.14
C VAL A 64 -5.70 9.86 -14.89
N LYS A 65 -5.43 9.49 -13.62
CA LYS A 65 -4.65 8.29 -13.30
C LYS A 65 -5.36 7.01 -13.72
N ILE A 66 -6.65 6.90 -13.43
CA ILE A 66 -7.48 5.74 -13.80
C ILE A 66 -7.62 5.63 -15.32
N ALA A 67 -7.77 6.77 -16.02
CA ALA A 67 -7.88 6.81 -17.48
C ALA A 67 -6.64 6.23 -18.18
N LYS A 68 -5.45 6.28 -17.53
CA LYS A 68 -4.19 5.71 -18.01
C LYS A 68 -4.08 4.19 -17.86
N LEU A 69 -5.06 3.51 -17.24
CA LEU A 69 -5.09 2.05 -17.22
C LEU A 69 -5.08 1.47 -18.64
N SER A 70 -4.41 0.33 -18.79
CA SER A 70 -4.38 -0.39 -20.07
C SER A 70 -5.80 -0.82 -20.48
N PRO A 71 -6.07 -1.01 -21.78
CA PRO A 71 -7.35 -1.53 -22.25
C PRO A 71 -7.70 -2.89 -21.61
N GLU A 72 -6.70 -3.75 -21.44
CA GLU A 72 -6.83 -5.06 -20.78
C GLU A 72 -7.27 -4.90 -19.31
N ALA A 73 -6.61 -4.03 -18.54
CA ALA A 73 -6.97 -3.79 -17.14
C ALA A 73 -8.37 -3.18 -17.00
N LYS A 74 -8.80 -2.32 -17.94
CA LYS A 74 -10.18 -1.79 -17.96
C LYS A 74 -11.21 -2.87 -18.26
N ALA A 75 -10.91 -3.79 -19.16
CA ALA A 75 -11.79 -4.92 -19.45
C ALA A 75 -11.89 -5.84 -18.23
N GLU A 76 -10.76 -6.13 -17.58
CA GLU A 76 -10.72 -6.98 -16.40
C GLU A 76 -11.45 -6.36 -15.20
N ALA A 77 -11.29 -5.05 -14.97
CA ALA A 77 -12.02 -4.35 -13.93
C ALA A 77 -13.55 -4.51 -14.09
N ARG A 78 -14.07 -4.47 -15.33
CA ARG A 78 -15.50 -4.72 -15.60
C ARG A 78 -15.90 -6.17 -15.34
N LYS A 79 -15.07 -7.13 -15.76
CA LYS A 79 -15.33 -8.57 -15.49
C LYS A 79 -15.40 -8.84 -13.99
N LEU A 80 -14.49 -8.24 -13.22
CA LEU A 80 -14.40 -8.38 -11.77
C LEU A 80 -15.38 -7.46 -10.99
N LYS A 81 -16.20 -6.65 -11.68
CA LYS A 81 -17.11 -5.66 -11.07
C LYS A 81 -16.39 -4.70 -10.12
N LEU A 82 -15.20 -4.24 -10.51
CA LEU A 82 -14.37 -3.26 -9.82
C LEU A 82 -14.32 -1.91 -10.55
N ASP A 83 -15.15 -1.72 -11.57
CA ASP A 83 -15.17 -0.53 -12.41
C ASP A 83 -15.74 0.71 -11.72
N ASP A 84 -16.51 0.53 -10.65
CA ASP A 84 -16.96 1.59 -9.73
C ASP A 84 -16.04 1.76 -8.49
N ASN A 85 -15.10 0.84 -8.28
CA ASN A 85 -14.23 0.83 -7.11
C ASN A 85 -12.97 1.68 -7.34
N GLN A 86 -13.07 2.97 -7.03
CA GLN A 86 -11.98 3.93 -7.24
C GLN A 86 -10.66 3.52 -6.56
N GLU A 87 -10.70 2.93 -5.36
CA GLU A 87 -9.49 2.48 -4.66
C GLU A 87 -8.79 1.33 -5.39
N ALA A 88 -9.56 0.36 -5.88
CA ALA A 88 -9.04 -0.77 -6.65
C ALA A 88 -8.40 -0.27 -7.95
N LEU A 89 -9.09 0.59 -8.68
CA LEU A 89 -8.60 1.17 -9.93
C LEU A 89 -7.34 2.03 -9.73
N LEU A 90 -7.28 2.82 -8.66
CA LEU A 90 -6.08 3.59 -8.33
C LEU A 90 -4.91 2.70 -7.91
N THR A 91 -5.17 1.57 -7.25
CA THR A 91 -4.13 0.61 -6.87
C THR A 91 -3.56 -0.07 -8.10
N ALA A 92 -4.41 -0.49 -9.04
CA ALA A 92 -3.99 -0.98 -10.34
C ALA A 92 -3.21 0.08 -11.11
N ALA A 93 -3.71 1.32 -11.20
CA ALA A 93 -3.07 2.42 -11.95
C ALA A 93 -1.69 2.84 -11.43
N LYS A 94 -1.30 2.44 -10.20
CA LYS A 94 0.07 2.63 -9.69
C LYS A 94 1.07 1.66 -10.34
N LYS A 95 0.61 0.60 -10.99
CA LYS A 95 1.46 -0.42 -11.62
C LYS A 95 1.81 0.01 -13.05
N THR A 96 3.07 -0.20 -13.43
CA THR A 96 3.62 0.26 -14.70
C THR A 96 3.25 -0.62 -15.89
N SER A 97 3.15 -1.94 -15.71
CA SER A 97 2.86 -2.88 -16.79
C SER A 97 1.38 -3.30 -16.83
N PRO A 98 0.80 -3.55 -18.02
CA PRO A 98 -0.58 -4.03 -18.16
C PRO A 98 -0.87 -5.30 -17.35
N ALA A 99 0.02 -6.30 -17.41
CA ALA A 99 -0.11 -7.53 -16.65
C ALA A 99 -0.13 -7.29 -15.13
N ALA A 100 0.69 -6.37 -14.63
CA ALA A 100 0.69 -6.04 -13.20
C ALA A 100 -0.56 -5.26 -12.77
N GLN A 101 -1.17 -4.49 -13.68
CA GLN A 101 -2.45 -3.82 -13.44
C GLN A 101 -3.57 -4.84 -13.28
N VAL A 102 -3.64 -5.83 -14.18
CA VAL A 102 -4.60 -6.95 -14.12
C VAL A 102 -4.44 -7.76 -12.85
N ALA A 103 -3.22 -8.21 -12.54
CA ALA A 103 -2.95 -8.99 -11.32
C ALA A 103 -3.32 -8.23 -10.03
N ALA A 104 -3.16 -6.92 -10.00
CA ALA A 104 -3.57 -6.10 -8.85
C ALA A 104 -5.10 -6.06 -8.65
N LEU A 105 -5.88 -6.15 -9.74
CA LEU A 105 -7.34 -6.25 -9.68
C LEU A 105 -7.78 -7.63 -9.20
N GLU A 106 -7.17 -8.70 -9.73
CA GLU A 106 -7.44 -10.08 -9.31
C GLU A 106 -7.18 -10.30 -7.81
N GLN A 107 -6.04 -9.82 -7.31
CA GLN A 107 -5.69 -9.88 -5.89
C GLN A 107 -6.70 -9.19 -4.97
N ARG A 108 -7.50 -8.24 -5.49
CA ARG A 108 -8.52 -7.56 -4.71
C ARG A 108 -9.76 -8.43 -4.48
N THR A 109 -10.03 -9.33 -5.42
CA THR A 109 -11.12 -10.32 -5.31
C THR A 109 -10.69 -11.61 -4.63
N ALA A 110 -9.40 -11.92 -4.64
CA ALA A 110 -8.87 -13.08 -3.93
C ALA A 110 -9.13 -12.99 -2.42
N PRO A 111 -9.54 -14.09 -1.77
CA PRO A 111 -9.64 -14.12 -0.31
C PRO A 111 -8.27 -13.81 0.26
N LYS A 112 -8.20 -12.80 1.14
CA LYS A 112 -6.95 -12.45 1.80
C LYS A 112 -6.55 -13.64 2.67
N PRO A 113 -5.32 -14.17 2.54
CA PRO A 113 -4.84 -15.17 3.48
C PRO A 113 -4.91 -14.54 4.87
N GLN A 114 -5.64 -15.18 5.78
CA GLN A 114 -5.65 -14.76 7.17
C GLN A 114 -4.20 -14.80 7.66
N THR A 115 -3.74 -13.68 8.22
CA THR A 115 -2.41 -13.67 8.84
C THR A 115 -2.43 -14.65 10.02
N ARG A 116 -1.30 -15.30 10.32
CA ARG A 116 -1.22 -16.24 11.46
C ARG A 116 -1.79 -15.64 12.75
N ARG A 117 -1.53 -14.36 12.99
CA ARG A 117 -2.06 -13.63 14.16
C ARG A 117 -3.57 -13.45 14.11
N ALA A 118 -4.16 -13.27 12.93
CA ALA A 118 -5.61 -13.17 12.79
C ALA A 118 -6.28 -14.55 13.01
N SER A 119 -5.70 -15.62 12.48
CA SER A 119 -6.21 -16.98 12.71
C SER A 119 -6.03 -17.44 14.17
N GLU A 120 -4.91 -17.10 14.81
CA GLU A 120 -4.67 -17.37 16.23
C GLU A 120 -5.70 -16.64 17.11
N ARG A 121 -5.91 -15.34 16.88
CA ARG A 121 -6.93 -14.58 17.61
C ARG A 121 -8.33 -15.12 17.38
N GLN A 122 -8.65 -15.58 16.17
CA GLN A 122 -9.94 -16.18 15.90
C GLN A 122 -10.09 -17.50 16.67
N ALA A 123 -9.06 -18.35 16.66
CA ALA A 123 -9.06 -19.59 17.43
C ALA A 123 -9.22 -19.34 18.95
N ASP A 124 -8.57 -18.30 19.49
CA ASP A 124 -8.71 -17.90 20.89
C ASP A 124 -10.15 -17.45 21.21
N GLN A 125 -10.76 -16.67 20.31
CA GLN A 125 -12.16 -16.22 20.45
C GLN A 125 -13.13 -17.39 20.39
N ASP A 126 -12.92 -18.31 19.45
CA ASP A 126 -13.76 -19.49 19.27
C ASP A 126 -13.62 -20.42 20.49
N ALA A 127 -12.41 -20.60 21.03
CA ALA A 127 -12.17 -21.36 22.25
C ALA A 127 -12.85 -20.70 23.47
N ALA A 128 -12.76 -19.39 23.61
CA ALA A 128 -13.44 -18.65 24.68
C ALA A 128 -14.97 -18.74 24.57
N ALA A 129 -15.50 -18.68 23.36
CA ALA A 129 -16.93 -18.84 23.09
C ALA A 129 -17.42 -20.26 23.45
N LEU A 130 -16.68 -21.29 23.04
CA LEU A 130 -16.96 -22.68 23.40
C LEU A 130 -16.88 -22.90 24.91
N GLN A 131 -15.87 -22.36 25.58
CA GLN A 131 -15.73 -22.46 27.03
C GLN A 131 -16.90 -21.79 27.76
N SER A 132 -17.35 -20.63 27.27
CA SER A 132 -18.49 -19.90 27.84
C SER A 132 -19.80 -20.67 27.63
N ALA A 133 -20.02 -21.21 26.43
CA ALA A 133 -21.17 -22.05 26.11
C ALA A 133 -21.18 -23.34 26.95
N TRP A 134 -20.02 -23.97 27.14
CA TRP A 134 -19.85 -25.15 27.99
C TRP A 134 -20.19 -24.84 29.45
N ASN A 135 -19.71 -23.71 29.97
CA ASN A 135 -19.96 -23.30 31.35
C ASN A 135 -21.43 -22.92 31.58
N GLY A 136 -22.07 -22.22 30.63
CA GLY A 136 -23.49 -21.84 30.70
C GLY A 136 -24.47 -23.00 30.47
N CYS A 137 -23.99 -24.09 29.87
CA CYS A 137 -24.74 -25.32 29.66
C CYS A 137 -24.81 -26.14 30.97
N GLY A 138 -26.02 -26.54 31.39
CA GLY A 138 -26.22 -27.42 32.55
C GLY A 138 -25.72 -28.85 32.31
N GLU A 139 -25.64 -29.66 33.38
CA GLU A 139 -25.03 -31.01 33.35
C GLU A 139 -25.58 -31.93 32.26
N LYS A 140 -26.90 -31.89 32.01
CA LYS A 140 -27.56 -32.66 30.94
C LYS A 140 -27.05 -32.28 29.55
N GLY A 141 -26.89 -30.98 29.27
CA GLY A 141 -26.40 -30.52 27.98
C GLY A 141 -24.92 -30.84 27.78
N ARG A 142 -24.10 -30.77 28.84
CA ARG A 142 -22.68 -31.16 28.77
C ARG A 142 -22.53 -32.65 28.46
N ARG A 143 -23.32 -33.50 29.12
CA ARG A 143 -23.34 -34.95 28.83
C ARG A 143 -23.76 -35.26 27.40
N GLN A 144 -24.80 -34.59 26.90
CA GLN A 144 -25.26 -34.78 25.53
C GLN A 144 -24.21 -34.35 24.51
N PHE A 145 -23.51 -33.24 24.75
CA PHE A 145 -22.41 -32.78 23.90
C PHE A 145 -21.26 -33.79 23.85
N VAL A 146 -20.81 -34.28 25.01
CA VAL A 146 -19.73 -35.29 25.08
C VAL A 146 -20.14 -36.57 24.37
N LYS A 147 -21.38 -37.03 24.58
CA LYS A 147 -21.90 -38.22 23.90
C LYS A 147 -21.92 -38.02 22.37
N SER A 148 -22.47 -36.91 21.90
CA SER A 148 -22.51 -36.60 20.47
C SER A 148 -21.12 -36.45 19.86
N ASN A 149 -20.16 -35.87 20.58
CA ASN A 149 -18.79 -35.73 20.11
C ASN A 149 -18.06 -37.08 20.08
N ALA A 150 -18.27 -37.94 21.08
CA ALA A 150 -17.74 -39.31 21.09
C ALA A 150 -18.31 -40.16 19.94
N GLU A 151 -19.60 -40.00 19.64
CA GLU A 151 -20.25 -40.64 18.49
C GLU A 151 -19.67 -40.15 17.16
N ALA A 152 -19.45 -38.84 17.01
CA ALA A 152 -18.82 -38.27 15.81
C ALA A 152 -17.37 -38.73 15.62
N ILE A 153 -16.58 -38.80 16.70
CA ILE A 153 -15.21 -39.33 16.65
C ILE A 153 -15.22 -40.82 16.31
N ALA A 154 -16.12 -41.61 16.90
CA ALA A 154 -16.27 -43.02 16.55
C ALA A 154 -16.68 -43.21 15.09
N GLN A 155 -17.56 -42.36 14.56
CA GLN A 155 -17.94 -42.37 13.13
C GLN A 155 -16.77 -41.98 12.23
N PHE A 156 -15.94 -41.01 12.62
CA PHE A 156 -14.75 -40.62 11.85
C PHE A 156 -13.67 -41.71 11.86
N LEU A 157 -13.48 -42.40 12.98
CA LEU A 157 -12.50 -43.49 13.09
C LEU A 157 -12.97 -44.80 12.45
N ASN A 158 -14.29 -45.04 12.40
CA ASN A 158 -14.87 -46.24 11.77
C ASN A 158 -15.35 -45.98 10.32
N GLY A 159 -15.37 -44.73 9.88
CA GLY A 159 -15.80 -44.29 8.55
C GLY A 159 -14.61 -44.02 7.63
N ASP A 160 -14.33 -45.01 6.79
CA ASP A 160 -13.57 -44.95 5.54
C ASP A 160 -12.04 -44.88 5.61
N GLY A 161 -11.45 -46.06 5.83
CA GLY A 161 -10.51 -46.55 4.82
C GLY A 161 -11.29 -46.89 3.53
N GLN A 162 -11.43 -45.90 2.65
CA GLN A 162 -11.65 -46.14 1.21
C GLN A 162 -10.34 -46.57 0.56
#